data_AF-A0AA34Z4X4-F1
#
_entry.id   AF-A0AA34Z4X4-F1
#
_cell.length_a   1.000
_cell.length_b   1.000
_cell.length_c   1.000
_cell.angle_alpha   90.00
_cell.angle_beta   90.00
_cell.angle_gamma   90.00
#
_symmetry.space_group_name_H-M   'P 1'
#
loop_
_entity.id
_entity.type
_entity.pdbx_description
1 polymer ?
#
loop_
_entity_poly.entity_id
_entity_poly.type
_entity_poly.pdbx_seq_one_letter_code
_entity_poly.pdbx_strand_id
1 'polypeptide(L)'
;MRLAVISTLFLLAASTSALASTSNEETVAAAKVTLGQALYKSALLTGAMPEEGKADPAKMGQKMGAEMSERINNVVIGGLNQGANCDDITANIQKSFEIMQRDAVNQFSSSSAIKKALDNVPLSAAQYAAAECQNLTSQ
;
A
#
# COMPACT_ATOMS: atom_id res chain seq x y z
N MET A 1 -13.39 60.47 32.09
CA MET A 1 -13.51 59.00 32.17
C MET A 1 -14.09 58.50 30.86
N ARG A 2 -13.33 57.74 30.06
CA ARG A 2 -13.85 57.03 28.87
C ARG A 2 -13.46 55.56 29.04
N LEU A 3 -14.47 54.72 29.23
CA LEU A 3 -14.31 53.27 29.36
C LEU A 3 -13.87 52.70 28.01
N ALA A 4 -12.72 52.05 27.99
CA ALA A 4 -12.33 51.17 26.89
C ALA A 4 -12.99 49.80 27.13
N VAL A 5 -13.88 49.40 26.22
CA VAL A 5 -14.47 48.07 26.20
C VAL A 5 -13.42 47.10 25.66
N ILE A 6 -12.98 46.19 26.51
CA ILE A 6 -12.08 45.09 26.19
C ILE A 6 -12.89 44.08 25.37
N SER A 7 -12.66 44.04 24.05
CA SER A 7 -13.17 42.98 23.19
C SER A 7 -12.20 41.81 23.20
N THR A 8 -12.47 40.83 24.06
CA THR A 8 -11.80 39.52 24.06
C THR A 8 -12.14 38.80 22.75
N LEU A 9 -11.23 38.80 21.78
CA LEU A 9 -11.29 37.87 20.66
C LEU A 9 -11.01 36.46 21.19
N PHE A 10 -12.07 35.64 21.27
CA PHE A 10 -11.93 34.20 21.35
C PHE A 10 -11.42 33.70 19.99
N LEU A 11 -10.10 33.51 19.87
CA LEU A 11 -9.52 32.72 18.78
C LEU A 11 -9.88 31.25 19.03
N LEU A 12 -10.89 30.74 18.33
CA LEU A 12 -11.07 29.31 18.15
C LEU A 12 -9.88 28.80 17.33
N ALA A 13 -8.91 28.18 18.01
CA ALA A 13 -7.98 27.29 17.35
C ALA A 13 -8.78 26.10 16.82
N ALA A 14 -9.15 26.16 15.53
CA ALA A 14 -9.68 25.01 14.82
C ALA A 14 -8.56 23.96 14.77
N SER A 15 -8.71 22.91 15.57
CA SER A 15 -7.85 21.74 15.60
C SER A 15 -7.85 21.07 14.21
N THR A 16 -6.77 21.27 13.46
CA THR A 16 -6.49 20.69 12.13
C THR A 16 -6.24 19.18 12.14
N SER A 17 -6.68 18.44 13.17
CA SER A 17 -6.37 17.02 13.32
C SER A 17 -7.22 16.08 12.44
N ALA A 18 -8.25 16.58 11.74
CA ALA A 18 -9.19 15.76 10.97
C ALA A 18 -8.88 15.66 9.46
N LEU A 19 -7.89 16.41 8.96
CA LEU A 19 -7.53 16.41 7.52
C LEU A 19 -6.45 15.38 7.16
N ALA A 20 -5.66 14.92 8.13
CA ALA A 20 -4.57 13.96 7.89
C ALA A 20 -5.07 12.51 7.79
N SER A 21 -6.16 12.17 8.47
CA SER A 21 -6.73 10.81 8.43
C SER A 21 -7.39 10.49 7.08
N THR A 22 -8.10 11.44 6.47
CA THR A 22 -8.74 11.23 5.16
C THR A 22 -7.74 11.12 4.01
N SER A 23 -6.62 11.85 4.04
CA SER A 23 -5.57 11.73 3.01
C SER A 23 -4.83 10.39 3.06
N ASN A 24 -4.69 9.81 4.26
CA ASN A 24 -4.00 8.54 4.45
C ASN A 24 -4.85 7.37 3.94
N GLU A 25 -6.15 7.37 4.21
CA GLU A 25 -7.09 6.35 3.68
C GLU A 25 -7.13 6.35 2.14
N GLU A 26 -7.14 7.52 1.50
CA GLU A 26 -7.07 7.63 0.04
C GLU A 26 -5.75 7.09 -0.52
N THR A 27 -4.64 7.37 0.15
CA THR A 27 -3.31 6.86 -0.22
C THR A 27 -3.25 5.34 -0.10
N VAL A 28 -3.82 4.76 0.96
CA VAL A 28 -3.93 3.30 1.13
C VAL A 28 -4.78 2.68 0.02
N ALA A 29 -5.92 3.29 -0.31
CA ALA A 29 -6.79 2.80 -1.38
C ALA A 29 -6.09 2.81 -2.76
N ALA A 30 -5.36 3.89 -3.08
CA ALA A 30 -4.59 3.99 -4.32
C ALA A 30 -3.44 2.97 -4.37
N ALA A 31 -2.72 2.78 -3.27
CA ALA A 31 -1.64 1.80 -3.18
C ALA A 31 -2.16 0.36 -3.33
N LYS A 32 -3.35 0.07 -2.79
CA LYS A 32 -4.03 -1.23 -2.94
C LYS A 32 -4.36 -1.55 -4.39
N VAL A 33 -4.89 -0.56 -5.13
CA VAL A 33 -5.16 -0.71 -6.57
C VAL A 33 -3.86 -0.97 -7.33
N THR A 34 -2.80 -0.23 -7.02
CA THR A 34 -1.48 -0.39 -7.65
C THR A 34 -0.89 -1.78 -7.41
N LEU A 35 -0.97 -2.28 -6.18
CA LEU A 35 -0.59 -3.64 -5.81
C LEU A 35 -1.37 -4.68 -6.61
N GLY A 36 -2.70 -4.53 -6.70
CA GLY A 36 -3.55 -5.42 -7.47
C GLY A 36 -3.18 -5.46 -8.96
N GLN A 37 -2.90 -4.30 -9.55
CA GLN A 37 -2.46 -4.19 -10.95
C GLN A 37 -1.09 -4.83 -11.19
N ALA A 38 -0.15 -4.67 -10.26
CA ALA A 38 1.18 -5.29 -10.36
C ALA A 38 1.08 -6.82 -10.32
N LEU A 39 0.32 -7.36 -9.35
CA LEU A 39 0.06 -8.78 -9.22
C LEU A 39 -0.60 -9.36 -10.46
N TYR A 40 -1.68 -8.71 -10.93
CA TYR A 40 -2.40 -9.09 -12.13
C TYR A 40 -1.47 -9.15 -13.35
N LYS A 41 -0.69 -8.09 -13.58
CA LYS A 41 0.22 -8.00 -14.71
C LYS A 41 1.31 -9.06 -14.64
N SER A 42 1.86 -9.34 -13.45
CA SER A 42 2.84 -10.40 -13.27
C SER A 42 2.26 -11.76 -13.64
N ALA A 43 1.07 -12.10 -13.13
CA ALA A 43 0.42 -13.38 -13.37
C ALA A 43 -0.04 -13.55 -14.82
N LEU A 44 -0.49 -12.47 -15.48
CA LEU A 44 -0.83 -12.48 -16.89
C LEU A 44 0.40 -12.80 -17.75
N LEU A 45 1.52 -12.14 -17.47
CA LEU A 45 2.73 -12.24 -18.29
C LEU A 45 3.54 -13.52 -18.03
N THR A 46 3.44 -14.12 -16.84
CA THR A 46 4.05 -15.43 -16.55
C THR A 46 3.17 -16.61 -16.95
N GLY A 47 1.95 -16.35 -17.43
CA GLY A 47 0.98 -17.40 -17.79
C GLY A 47 0.27 -18.05 -16.60
N ALA A 48 0.43 -17.50 -15.40
CA ALA A 48 -0.24 -17.98 -14.18
C ALA A 48 -1.70 -17.47 -14.03
N MET A 49 -2.17 -16.61 -14.95
CA MET A 49 -3.52 -16.04 -14.90
C MET A 49 -4.58 -17.08 -15.30
N PRO A 50 -5.59 -17.36 -14.44
CA PRO A 50 -6.71 -18.21 -14.80
C PRO A 50 -7.56 -17.57 -15.91
N GLU A 51 -8.29 -18.40 -16.68
CA GLU A 51 -9.15 -17.94 -17.79
C GLU A 51 -10.18 -16.89 -17.33
N GLU A 52 -10.76 -17.06 -16.14
CA GLU A 52 -11.67 -16.08 -15.52
C GLU A 52 -11.02 -14.70 -15.36
N GLY A 53 -9.71 -14.65 -15.09
CA GLY A 53 -8.96 -13.40 -14.95
C GLY A 53 -8.61 -12.73 -16.27
N LYS A 54 -8.66 -13.46 -17.39
CA LYS A 54 -8.50 -12.90 -18.73
C LYS A 54 -9.80 -12.25 -19.22
N ALA A 55 -10.95 -12.76 -18.78
CA ALA A 55 -12.28 -12.26 -19.16
C ALA A 55 -12.62 -10.91 -18.52
N ASP A 56 -12.21 -10.69 -17.26
CA ASP A 56 -12.41 -9.41 -16.55
C ASP A 56 -11.13 -8.96 -15.82
N PRO A 57 -10.21 -8.29 -16.55
CA PRO A 57 -8.93 -7.82 -16.00
C PRO A 57 -9.07 -6.89 -14.80
N ALA A 58 -10.07 -6.00 -14.83
CA ALA A 58 -10.26 -4.99 -13.79
C ALA A 58 -10.70 -5.64 -12.48
N LYS A 59 -11.71 -6.52 -12.55
CA LYS A 59 -12.20 -7.26 -11.39
C LYS A 59 -11.13 -8.19 -10.82
N MET A 60 -10.35 -8.85 -11.68
CA MET A 60 -9.27 -9.73 -11.21
C MET A 60 -8.17 -8.94 -10.50
N GLY A 61 -7.73 -7.80 -11.05
CA GLY A 61 -6.76 -6.93 -10.39
C GLY A 61 -7.24 -6.42 -9.03
N GLN A 62 -8.51 -6.03 -8.92
CA GLN A 62 -9.11 -5.64 -7.64
C GLN A 62 -9.13 -6.78 -6.63
N LYS A 63 -9.52 -8.00 -7.06
CA LYS A 63 -9.53 -9.19 -6.21
C LYS A 63 -8.13 -9.51 -5.68
N MET A 64 -7.14 -9.56 -6.56
CA MET A 64 -5.75 -9.84 -6.17
C MET A 64 -5.22 -8.76 -5.21
N GLY A 65 -5.53 -7.49 -5.47
CA GLY A 65 -5.19 -6.38 -4.58
C GLY A 65 -5.83 -6.53 -3.21
N ALA A 66 -7.11 -6.89 -3.15
CA ALA A 66 -7.83 -7.16 -1.90
C ALA A 66 -7.21 -8.29 -1.08
N GLU A 67 -7.05 -9.46 -1.67
CA GLU A 67 -6.48 -10.63 -0.98
C GLU A 67 -5.05 -10.39 -0.50
N MET A 68 -4.22 -9.72 -1.31
CA MET A 68 -2.84 -9.44 -0.90
C MET A 68 -2.75 -8.33 0.15
N SER A 69 -3.57 -7.29 0.02
CA SER A 69 -3.63 -6.20 1.00
C SER A 69 -3.96 -6.71 2.40
N GLU A 70 -4.88 -7.67 2.53
CA GLU A 70 -5.24 -8.28 3.82
C GLU A 70 -4.06 -9.02 4.46
N ARG A 71 -3.30 -9.78 3.66
CA ARG A 71 -2.09 -10.47 4.13
C ARG A 71 -1.02 -9.48 4.59
N ILE A 72 -0.82 -8.41 3.84
CA ILE A 72 0.13 -7.35 4.20
C ILE A 72 -0.32 -6.65 5.48
N ASN A 73 -1.60 -6.34 5.64
CA ASN A 73 -2.14 -5.72 6.85
C ASN A 73 -1.82 -6.54 8.11
N ASN A 74 -1.97 -7.87 8.04
CA ASN A 74 -1.61 -8.74 9.16
C ASN A 74 -0.12 -8.65 9.54
N VAL A 75 0.77 -8.50 8.56
CA VAL A 75 2.20 -8.32 8.79
C VAL A 75 2.49 -6.93 9.37
N VAL A 76 1.85 -5.88 8.84
CA VAL A 76 1.99 -4.51 9.34
C VAL A 76 1.53 -4.40 10.79
N ILE A 77 0.31 -4.85 11.09
CA ILE A 77 -0.25 -4.85 12.45
C ILE A 77 0.60 -5.71 13.39
N GLY A 78 0.99 -6.91 12.95
CA GLY A 78 1.85 -7.79 13.73
C GLY A 78 3.21 -7.17 14.04
N GLY A 79 3.83 -6.47 13.09
CA GLY A 79 5.10 -5.78 13.27
C GLY A 79 4.99 -4.59 14.23
N LEU A 80 3.96 -3.76 14.05
CA LEU A 80 3.67 -2.63 14.95
C LEU A 80 3.45 -3.11 16.39
N ASN A 81 2.69 -4.20 16.59
CA ASN A 81 2.46 -4.79 17.90
C ASN A 81 3.75 -5.35 18.55
N GLN A 82 4.76 -5.67 17.75
CA GLN A 82 6.08 -6.11 18.21
C GLN A 82 7.06 -4.94 18.42
N GLY A 83 6.62 -3.70 18.18
CA GLY A 83 7.44 -2.49 18.34
C GLY A 83 8.36 -2.18 17.16
N ALA A 84 8.16 -2.81 16.00
CA ALA A 84 8.87 -2.44 14.77
C ALA A 84 8.37 -1.09 14.23
N ASN A 85 9.26 -0.30 13.63
CA ASN A 85 8.88 0.93 12.94
C ASN A 85 8.40 0.63 11.50
N CYS A 86 7.74 1.60 10.87
CA CYS A 86 7.18 1.43 9.52
C CYS A 86 8.23 1.14 8.44
N ASP A 87 9.43 1.68 8.56
CA ASP A 87 10.50 1.46 7.59
C ASP A 87 10.99 0.00 7.62
N ASP A 88 11.20 -0.55 8.81
CA ASP A 88 11.60 -1.95 9.01
C ASP A 88 10.52 -2.91 8.50
N ILE A 89 9.25 -2.64 8.81
CA ILE A 89 8.11 -3.42 8.32
C ILE A 89 8.08 -3.41 6.79
N THR A 90 8.19 -2.23 6.19
CA THR A 90 8.16 -2.03 4.73
C THR A 90 9.32 -2.76 4.05
N ALA A 91 10.54 -2.61 4.56
CA ALA A 91 11.73 -3.27 4.03
C ALA A 91 11.63 -4.80 4.13
N ASN A 92 11.11 -5.32 5.25
CA ASN A 92 10.91 -6.76 5.44
C ASN A 92 9.86 -7.33 4.48
N ILE A 93 8.76 -6.60 4.23
CA ILE A 93 7.76 -6.99 3.24
C ILE A 93 8.38 -7.00 1.85
N GLN A 94 9.05 -5.92 1.44
CA GLN A 94 9.69 -5.84 0.13
C GLN A 94 10.63 -7.04 -0.10
N LYS A 95 11.53 -7.28 0.85
CA LYS A 95 12.50 -8.39 0.79
C LYS A 95 11.81 -9.75 0.71
N SER A 96 10.71 -9.94 1.43
CA SER A 96 9.94 -11.19 1.39
C SER A 96 9.36 -11.45 0.00
N PHE A 97 8.80 -10.43 -0.65
CA PHE A 97 8.30 -10.54 -2.03
C PHE A 97 9.41 -10.71 -3.06
N GLU A 98 10.57 -10.07 -2.88
CA GLU A 98 11.75 -10.30 -3.71
C GLU A 98 12.23 -11.75 -3.62
N ILE A 99 12.21 -12.35 -2.43
CA ILE A 99 12.54 -13.77 -2.23
C ILE A 99 11.52 -14.66 -2.94
N MET A 100 10.21 -14.43 -2.73
CA MET A 100 9.16 -15.25 -3.35
C MET A 100 9.18 -15.20 -4.88
N GLN A 101 9.59 -14.08 -5.48
CA GLN A 101 9.60 -13.93 -6.93
C GLN A 101 10.91 -14.27 -7.60
N ARG A 102 11.96 -14.57 -6.84
CA ARG A 102 13.30 -14.85 -7.38
C ARG A 102 13.28 -15.96 -8.43
N ASP A 103 12.59 -17.05 -8.16
CA ASP A 103 12.54 -18.20 -9.08
C ASP A 103 11.81 -17.85 -10.37
N ALA A 104 10.70 -17.11 -10.27
CA ALA A 104 9.99 -16.60 -11.43
C ALA A 104 10.87 -15.64 -12.26
N VAL A 105 11.57 -14.70 -11.61
CA VAL A 105 12.47 -13.77 -12.30
C VAL A 105 13.60 -14.51 -13.02
N ASN A 106 14.17 -15.53 -12.39
CA ASN A 106 15.21 -16.36 -12.99
C ASN A 106 14.68 -17.14 -14.21
N GLN A 107 13.49 -17.73 -14.08
CA GLN A 107 12.82 -18.47 -15.15
C GLN A 107 12.49 -17.59 -16.36
N PHE A 108 12.05 -16.35 -16.12
CA PHE A 108 11.63 -15.42 -17.18
C PHE A 108 12.69 -14.35 -17.51
N SER A 109 13.93 -14.56 -17.11
CA SER A 109 15.04 -13.58 -17.20
C SER A 109 15.35 -13.08 -18.61
N SER A 110 14.98 -13.84 -19.65
CA SER A 110 15.14 -13.46 -21.07
C SER A 110 14.10 -12.44 -21.55
N SER A 111 13.00 -12.23 -20.82
CA SER A 111 11.95 -11.26 -21.18
C SER A 111 11.98 -10.04 -20.26
N SER A 112 12.42 -8.90 -20.81
CA SER A 112 12.50 -7.64 -20.06
C SER A 112 11.14 -7.17 -19.53
N ALA A 113 10.06 -7.44 -20.26
CA ALA A 113 8.70 -7.07 -19.86
C ALA A 113 8.20 -7.92 -18.69
N ILE A 114 8.46 -9.24 -18.72
CA ILE A 114 8.07 -10.14 -17.62
C ILE A 114 8.89 -9.83 -16.38
N LYS A 115 10.20 -9.66 -16.54
CA LYS A 115 11.09 -9.26 -15.44
C LYS A 115 10.61 -7.97 -14.77
N LYS A 116 10.32 -6.92 -15.55
CA LYS A 116 9.80 -5.65 -15.01
C LYS A 116 8.47 -5.80 -14.29
N ALA A 117 7.58 -6.67 -14.78
CA ALA A 117 6.31 -6.93 -14.12
C ALA A 117 6.48 -7.64 -12.78
N LEU A 118 7.39 -8.61 -12.70
CA LEU A 118 7.76 -9.30 -11.46
C LEU A 118 8.45 -8.34 -10.48
N ASP A 119 9.43 -7.55 -10.93
CA ASP A 119 10.15 -6.58 -10.10
C ASP A 119 9.24 -5.46 -9.54
N ASN A 120 8.08 -5.22 -10.16
CA ASN A 120 7.10 -4.22 -9.69
C ASN A 120 6.22 -4.73 -8.53
N VAL A 121 6.12 -6.05 -8.33
CA VAL A 121 5.28 -6.60 -7.26
C VAL A 121 5.87 -6.33 -5.86
N PRO A 122 7.18 -6.55 -5.57
CA PRO A 122 7.75 -6.21 -4.27
C PRO A 122 7.67 -4.70 -3.99
N LEU A 123 7.89 -3.87 -5.02
CA LEU A 123 7.80 -2.42 -4.90
C LEU A 123 6.38 -1.96 -4.54
N SER A 124 5.36 -2.48 -5.23
CA SER A 124 3.97 -2.12 -4.94
C SER A 124 3.47 -2.68 -3.60
N ALA A 125 3.95 -3.86 -3.19
CA ALA A 125 3.67 -4.40 -1.85
C ALA A 125 4.29 -3.54 -0.75
N ALA A 126 5.52 -3.07 -0.94
CA ALA A 126 6.18 -2.15 -0.02
C ALA A 126 5.47 -0.81 0.07
N GLN A 127 5.05 -0.24 -1.07
CA GLN A 127 4.28 1.02 -1.10
C GLN A 127 2.94 0.89 -0.35
N TYR A 128 2.24 -0.22 -0.53
CA TYR A 128 1.01 -0.48 0.21
C TYR A 128 1.29 -0.63 1.71
N ALA A 129 2.31 -1.39 2.10
CA ALA A 129 2.69 -1.56 3.50
C ALA A 129 3.06 -0.23 4.17
N ALA A 130 3.82 0.63 3.48
CA ALA A 130 4.19 1.94 3.97
C ALA A 130 2.95 2.84 4.19
N ALA A 131 2.05 2.88 3.19
CA ALA A 131 0.82 3.66 3.29
C ALA A 131 -0.06 3.18 4.45
N GLU A 132 -0.26 1.87 4.59
CA GLU A 132 -1.07 1.31 5.67
C GLU A 132 -0.43 1.55 7.05
N CYS A 133 0.88 1.37 7.15
CA CYS A 133 1.59 1.61 8.41
C CYS A 133 1.49 3.07 8.84
N GLN A 134 1.67 4.01 7.92
CA GLN A 134 1.46 5.44 8.18
C GLN A 134 0.02 5.74 8.58
N ASN A 135 -0.95 5.14 7.89
CA ASN A 135 -2.37 5.30 8.21
C ASN A 135 -2.68 4.83 9.64
N LEU A 136 -2.14 3.68 10.07
CA LEU A 136 -2.37 3.12 11.40
C LEU A 136 -1.64 3.85 12.53
N THR A 137 -0.50 4.50 12.23
CA THR A 137 0.32 5.22 13.22
C THR A 137 0.01 6.71 13.31
N SER A 138 -0.78 7.23 12.38
CA SER A 138 -1.21 8.64 12.33
C SER A 138 -2.64 8.86 12.81
N GLN A 139 -3.33 7.82 13.29
CA GLN A 139 -4.66 7.87 13.89
C GLN A 139 -4.58 8.12 15.40
#